data_AF-A0A1X0Q6D0-F1
#
_entry.id   AF-A0A1X0Q6D0-F1
#
_cell.length_a   1.000
_cell.length_b   1.000
_cell.length_c   1.000
_cell.angle_alpha   90.00
_cell.angle_beta   90.00
_cell.angle_gamma   90.00
#
_symmetry.space_group_name_H-M   'P 1'
#
loop_
_entity.id
_entity.type
_entity.pdbx_description
1 polymer ?
#
loop_
_entity_poly.entity_id
_entity_poly.type
_entity_poly.pdbx_seq_one_letter_code
_entity_poly.pdbx_strand_id
1 'polypeptide(L)' 'MVYGSISYQGVGRLVFIKNTMIGAVYKQILAKNLRQSANEMGIDLFIFIHNNDPKYTSSLLKTGLM' A
#
# COMPACT_ATOMS: atom_id res chain seq x y z
N MET A 1 -9.42 6.63 -8.97
CA MET A 1 -9.39 5.73 -7.79
C MET A 1 -8.51 6.35 -6.72
N VAL A 2 -8.62 5.95 -5.45
CA VAL A 2 -7.76 6.46 -4.37
C VAL A 2 -7.07 5.29 -3.67
N TYR A 3 -5.79 5.47 -3.34
CA TYR A 3 -5.09 4.65 -2.36
C TYR A 3 -5.02 5.41 -1.04
N GLY A 4 -5.23 4.70 0.06
CA GLY A 4 -5.07 5.23 1.41
C GLY A 4 -4.55 4.16 2.35
N SER A 5 -3.78 4.57 3.36
CA SER A 5 -3.37 3.72 4.48
C SER A 5 -3.90 4.29 5.78
N ILE A 6 -4.37 3.43 6.69
CA ILE A 6 -4.88 3.82 8.00
C ILE A 6 -4.26 2.89 9.04
N SER A 7 -4.01 3.42 10.24
CA SER A 7 -3.56 2.66 11.40
C SER A 7 -4.24 3.19 12.67
N TYR A 8 -3.92 2.61 13.82
CA TYR A 8 -4.30 3.16 15.12
C TYR A 8 -3.79 4.60 15.32
N GLN A 9 -2.61 4.94 14.77
CA GLN A 9 -2.03 6.29 14.88
C GLN A 9 -2.71 7.33 13.98
N GLY A 10 -3.63 6.90 13.11
CA GLY A 10 -4.43 7.78 12.28
C GLY A 10 -4.34 7.45 10.78
N VAL A 11 -4.53 8.47 9.97
CA VAL A 11 -4.59 8.37 8.51
C VAL A 11 -3.21 8.67 7.94
N GLY A 12 -2.68 7.71 7.17
CA GLY A 12 -1.46 7.91 6.38
C GLY A 12 -1.75 8.57 5.03
N ARG A 13 -0.92 8.30 4.03
CA ARG A 13 -1.02 9.03 2.76
C ARG A 13 -2.25 8.66 1.96
N LEU A 14 -2.90 9.69 1.40
CA LEU A 14 -3.93 9.57 0.37
C LEU A 14 -3.33 9.90 -1.00
N VAL A 15 -3.44 8.98 -1.95
CA VAL A 15 -2.90 9.13 -3.31
C VAL A 15 -4.01 8.99 -4.34
N PHE A 16 -4.21 10.04 -5.12
CA PHE A 16 -5.12 10.02 -6.26
C PHE A 16 -4.51 9.26 -7.44
N ILE A 17 -5.25 8.29 -7.94
CA ILE A 17 -4.84 7.44 -9.05
C ILE A 17 -5.68 7.82 -10.26
N LYS A 18 -5.01 8.42 -11.25
CA LYS A 18 -5.63 8.96 -12.47
C LYS A 18 -6.22 7.89 -13.39
N ASN A 19 -5.64 6.69 -13.41
CA ASN A 19 -6.02 5.60 -14.32
C ASN A 19 -6.53 4.38 -13.53
N THR A 20 -6.97 3.35 -14.24
CA THR A 20 -7.38 2.07 -13.65
C THR A 20 -6.23 1.44 -12.86
N MET A 21 -6.48 1.06 -11.60
CA MET A 21 -5.51 0.39 -10.75
C MET A 21 -5.31 -1.06 -11.21
N ILE A 22 -4.29 -1.29 -12.03
CA ILE A 22 -3.81 -2.63 -12.38
C ILE A 22 -2.73 -3.08 -11.38
N GLY A 23 -2.43 -4.38 -11.32
CA GLY A 23 -1.48 -4.94 -10.34
C GLY A 23 -0.10 -4.28 -10.34
N ALA A 24 0.42 -3.87 -11.51
CA ALA A 24 1.70 -3.16 -11.60
C ALA A 24 1.65 -1.76 -10.97
N VAL A 25 0.56 -1.01 -11.20
CA VAL A 25 0.35 0.32 -10.59
C VAL A 25 0.19 0.19 -9.08
N TYR A 26 -0.53 -0.82 -8.61
CA TYR A 26 -0.69 -1.09 -7.18
C TYR A 26 0.66 -1.36 -6.49
N LYS A 27 1.52 -2.19 -7.10
CA LYS A 27 2.89 -2.44 -6.60
C LYS A 27 3.73 -1.17 -6.48
N GLN A 28 3.69 -0.29 -7.50
CA GLN A 28 4.42 0.97 -7.45
C GLN A 28 3.91 1.90 -6.35
N ILE A 29 2.58 1.95 -6.16
CA ILE A 29 1.98 2.73 -5.07
C ILE A 29 2.41 2.19 -3.70
N LEU A 30 2.40 0.87 -3.50
CA LEU A 30 2.86 0.26 -2.24
C LEU A 30 4.34 0.54 -1.98
N ALA A 31 5.20 0.30 -2.97
CA ALA A 31 6.64 0.52 -2.85
C ALA A 31 6.97 1.98 -2.51
N LYS A 32 6.21 2.94 -3.07
CA LYS A 32 6.43 4.38 -2.84
C LYS A 32 5.84 4.88 -1.52
N ASN A 33 4.69 4.35 -1.08
CA ASN A 33 3.91 5.00 -0.03
C ASN A 33 3.74 4.18 1.26
N LEU A 34 3.86 2.86 1.23
CA LEU A 34 3.54 2.03 2.39
C LEU A 34 4.44 2.34 3.58
N ARG A 35 5.75 2.18 3.40
CA ARG A 35 6.74 2.44 4.46
C ARG A 35 6.82 3.92 4.82
N GLN A 36 6.67 4.81 3.82
CA GLN A 36 6.66 6.24 4.08
C GLN A 36 5.47 6.67 4.94
N SER A 37 4.29 6.10 4.70
CA SER A 37 3.11 6.37 5.54
C SER A 37 3.30 5.85 6.96
N ALA A 38 3.90 4.66 7.12
CA ALA A 38 4.23 4.12 8.45
C ALA A 38 5.21 5.05 9.20
N ASN A 39 6.27 5.50 8.54
CA ASN A 39 7.24 6.44 9.11
C ASN A 39 6.59 7.78 9.51
N GLU A 40 5.72 8.35 8.64
CA GLU A 40 4.99 9.60 8.93
C GLU A 40 4.02 9.44 10.13
N MET A 41 3.55 8.22 10.37
CA MET A 41 2.72 7.87 11.53
C MET A 41 3.55 7.43 12.76
N GLY A 42 4.89 7.44 12.69
CA GLY A 42 5.75 6.99 13.78
C GLY A 42 5.67 5.49 14.07
N ILE A 43 5.47 4.67 13.04
CA ILE A 43 5.34 3.21 13.14
C ILE A 43 6.55 2.53 12.48
N ASP A 44 7.41 1.96 13.30
CA ASP A 44 8.64 1.28 12.83
C ASP A 44 8.38 -0.17 12.39
N LEU A 45 7.45 -0.87 13.05
CA LEU A 45 7.07 -2.24 12.76
C LEU A 45 5.56 -2.34 12.62
N PHE A 46 5.09 -2.90 11.50
CA PHE A 46 3.67 -3.03 11.21
C PHE A 46 3.36 -4.33 10.48
N ILE A 47 2.11 -4.77 10.60
CA ILE A 47 1.53 -5.82 9.76
C ILE A 47 0.75 -5.12 8.65
N PHE A 48 1.11 -5.42 7.40
CA PHE A 48 0.36 -4.90 6.25
C PHE A 48 -0.87 -5.78 5.99
N ILE A 49 -2.06 -5.18 6.09
CA ILE A 49 -3.34 -5.84 5.81
C ILE A 49 -3.95 -5.21 4.56
N HIS A 50 -4.36 -6.05 3.60
CA HIS A 50 -5.04 -5.62 2.39
C HIS A 50 -6.03 -6.71 1.93
N ASN A 51 -6.93 -6.37 1.00
CA ASN A 51 -7.88 -7.32 0.45
C ASN A 51 -7.21 -8.33 -0.50
N ASN A 52 -7.76 -9.53 -0.57
CA ASN A 52 -7.31 -10.59 -1.48
C ASN A 52 -7.88 -10.44 -2.91
N ASP A 53 -7.89 -9.21 -3.44
CA ASP A 53 -8.36 -8.99 -4.81
C ASP A 53 -7.37 -9.65 -5.79
N PRO A 54 -7.82 -10.58 -6.67
CA PRO A 54 -6.96 -11.33 -7.58
C PRO A 54 -6.02 -10.45 -8.44
N LYS A 55 -6.41 -9.21 -8.71
CA LYS A 55 -5.60 -8.22 -9.43
C LYS A 55 -4.31 -7.86 -8.68
N TYR A 56 -4.32 -8.03 -7.36
CA TYR A 56 -3.21 -7.78 -6.44
C TYR A 56 -2.69 -9.07 -5.77
N THR A 57 -3.18 -10.26 -6.13
CA THR A 57 -2.68 -11.53 -5.54
C THR A 57 -1.88 -12.39 -6.51
N SER A 58 -1.54 -11.89 -7.71
CA SER A 58 -0.62 -12.61 -8.60
C SER A 58 0.71 -12.82 -7.87
N SER A 59 1.21 -14.07 -7.86
CA SER A 59 2.22 -14.69 -6.98
C SER A 59 3.54 -13.93 -6.72
N LEU A 60 3.72 -12.77 -7.34
CA LEU A 60 4.87 -11.87 -7.26
C LEU A 60 4.84 -10.86 -6.10
N LEU A 61 3.78 -10.80 -5.27
CA LEU A 61 3.71 -9.84 -4.15
C LEU A 61 4.32 -10.35 -2.83
N LYS A 62 4.74 -11.62 -2.75
CA LYS A 62 5.36 -12.19 -1.56
C LYS A 62 6.82 -11.74 -1.34
N THR A 63 7.50 -11.22 -2.36
CA THR A 63 8.97 -11.02 -2.33
C THR A 63 9.40 -9.55 -2.30
N GLY A 64 8.49 -8.58 -2.33
CA GLY A 64 8.82 -7.16 -2.52
C GLY A 64 8.40 -6.22 -1.38
N LEU A 65 8.02 -6.75 -0.22
CA LEU A 65 7.55 -5.97 0.93
C LEU A 65 8.58 -5.85 2.08
N MET A 66 9.85 -6.21 1.82
CA MET A 66 10.97 -5.94 2.75
C MET A 66 11.48 -4.51 2.61
#